data_AF-A0A1Q8R0D2-F1
#
_entry.id   AF-A0A1Q8R0D2-F1
#
_cell.length_a   1.000
_cell.length_b   1.000
_cell.length_c   1.000
_cell.angle_alpha   90.00
_cell.angle_beta   90.00
_cell.angle_gamma   90.00
#
_symmetry.space_group_name_H-M   'P 1'
#
loop_
_entity.id
_entity.type
_entity.pdbx_description
1 polymer ?
#
loop_
_entity_poly.entity_id
_entity_poly.type
_entity_poly.pdbx_seq_one_letter_code
_entity_poly.pdbx_strand_id
1 'polypeptide(L)'
;MKKKLISIFLTTLFTFSYVPPTLATTSSTTISPIINRISGQNRYDTSSAIAKQGWPNGSSNCILTYGGNYSDSLAATPLAKKYDAPILLTESASLTPITRQVLIDLKTKNVTIIGGTGVISSSVDTELQSMGITANRVFGNDKYETAIAVAKQVTSTPSIIFVCTSDDFSDALSISPIASIKRDPIILVPNNNIPDSVKDYISSNKSIVKSYVIGNSDEITDNVVNQFPNYERISGNDRYSRNIAVNKEFESVFNLYNTIVTSGEQFPDALSGSALASKISAPIILVNDASPNDTKSYYKQRLVNASNSGSSSSNYNPSVYVFGGTAVVPDSVIQELGQGQVITVSHLSAVNVTTTAGTAPVLPSTVTATMSDGTSKMVNVNWAGRALSQPTSAGNYIVIGTIAESTIINVIATVTVADVNPVAILTIQQVQQEILGTWKTSDGKHTLEFHDDGTLEETEVLTGYTNIYKEKYSFSNPTRIRIVNSSWAEDDNFVLNGNRLEISNLGISRIRGNSNNFSNTDSFIHPSFSQSSISSNYVFTKVN
;
A
#
# COMPACT_ATOMS: atom_id res chain seq x y z
N MET A 1 56.86 -46.75 40.46
CA MET A 1 56.51 -45.73 39.45
C MET A 1 55.22 -46.13 38.76
N LYS A 2 54.32 -45.16 38.51
CA LYS A 2 53.03 -45.21 37.77
C LYS A 2 51.74 -45.37 38.59
N LYS A 3 51.12 -44.21 38.80
CA LYS A 3 49.73 -43.89 39.15
C LYS A 3 48.73 -44.56 38.19
N LYS A 4 47.54 -44.96 38.69
CA LYS A 4 46.25 -44.95 37.97
C LYS A 4 45.12 -44.75 39.01
N LEU A 5 44.67 -43.51 39.21
CA LEU A 5 43.47 -42.90 38.62
C LEU A 5 42.17 -43.59 39.06
N ILE A 6 41.61 -43.08 40.16
CA ILE A 6 40.21 -43.25 40.57
C ILE A 6 39.39 -42.34 39.64
N SER A 7 38.55 -42.92 38.79
CA SER A 7 37.58 -42.17 37.98
C SER A 7 36.23 -42.17 38.72
N ILE A 8 35.85 -41.00 39.22
CA ILE A 8 34.53 -40.72 39.80
C ILE A 8 33.60 -40.44 38.62
N PHE A 9 32.60 -41.31 38.41
CA PHE A 9 31.49 -41.03 37.49
C PHE A 9 30.53 -40.07 38.19
N LEU A 10 30.63 -38.78 37.86
CA LEU A 10 29.69 -37.75 38.29
C LEU A 10 28.56 -37.67 37.24
N THR A 11 27.47 -38.40 37.47
CA THR A 11 26.23 -38.27 36.69
C THR A 11 25.48 -37.02 37.13
N THR A 12 25.84 -35.86 36.57
CA THR A 12 25.01 -34.65 36.67
C THR A 12 23.73 -34.83 35.86
N LEU A 13 22.64 -35.10 36.58
CA LEU A 13 21.28 -35.10 36.08
C LEU A 13 20.87 -33.65 35.77
N PHE A 14 20.98 -33.22 34.51
CA PHE A 14 20.40 -31.95 34.06
C PHE A 14 18.88 -32.11 33.99
N THR A 15 18.19 -31.79 35.08
CA THR A 15 16.74 -31.58 35.04
C THR A 15 16.49 -30.28 34.29
N PHE A 16 16.18 -30.38 33.01
CA PHE A 16 15.57 -29.28 32.27
C PHE A 16 14.18 -29.05 32.86
N SER A 17 14.07 -28.12 33.81
CA SER A 17 12.79 -27.57 34.23
C SER A 17 12.20 -26.84 33.04
N TYR A 18 11.29 -27.51 32.32
CA TYR A 18 10.45 -26.88 31.31
C TYR A 18 9.52 -25.92 32.03
N VAL A 19 9.92 -24.65 32.14
CA VAL A 19 9.02 -23.58 32.52
C VAL A 19 8.18 -23.32 31.27
N PRO A 20 6.88 -23.68 31.23
CA PRO A 20 6.06 -23.29 30.10
C PRO A 20 6.16 -21.77 29.97
N PRO A 21 6.26 -21.22 28.75
CA PRO A 21 6.21 -19.77 28.58
C PRO A 21 4.93 -19.30 29.25
N THR A 22 5.06 -18.53 30.33
CA THR A 22 3.95 -17.81 30.91
C THR A 22 3.41 -16.97 29.77
N LEU A 23 2.23 -17.33 29.26
CA LEU A 23 1.43 -16.46 28.44
C LEU A 23 1.32 -15.17 29.23
N ALA A 24 2.06 -14.14 28.80
CA ALA A 24 1.82 -12.80 29.28
C ALA A 24 0.38 -12.51 28.89
N THR A 25 -0.53 -12.59 29.86
CA THR A 25 -1.86 -12.04 29.71
C THR A 25 -1.61 -10.57 29.46
N THR A 26 -1.69 -10.15 28.19
CA THR A 26 -1.80 -8.74 27.87
C THR A 26 -3.06 -8.29 28.59
N SER A 27 -2.89 -7.60 29.72
CA SER A 27 -3.99 -6.93 30.37
C SER A 27 -4.66 -6.09 29.30
N SER A 28 -5.86 -6.47 28.87
CA SER A 28 -6.64 -5.60 28.00
C SER A 28 -7.05 -4.43 28.88
N THR A 29 -6.21 -3.39 28.93
CA THR A 29 -6.60 -2.13 29.55
C THR A 29 -7.83 -1.68 28.78
N THR A 30 -9.01 -1.84 29.39
CA THR A 30 -10.26 -1.33 28.84
C THR A 30 -10.15 0.19 28.89
N ILE A 31 -9.76 0.78 27.76
CA ILE A 31 -9.70 2.22 27.58
C ILE A 31 -11.14 2.70 27.45
N SER A 32 -11.57 3.56 28.37
CA SER A 32 -12.89 4.18 28.33
C SER A 32 -12.76 5.64 27.89
N PRO A 33 -12.86 5.94 26.59
CA PRO A 33 -12.86 7.33 26.12
C PRO A 33 -14.09 8.08 26.62
N ILE A 34 -13.96 9.40 26.77
CA ILE A 34 -15.11 10.28 27.02
C ILE A 34 -15.78 10.54 25.67
N ILE A 35 -16.96 9.94 25.46
CA ILE A 35 -17.76 10.14 24.25
C ILE A 35 -18.62 11.41 24.40
N ASN A 36 -18.46 12.36 23.49
CA ASN A 36 -19.26 13.58 23.40
C ASN A 36 -19.95 13.64 22.03
N ARG A 37 -21.24 13.28 21.98
CA ARG A 37 -22.04 13.42 20.76
C ARG A 37 -22.53 14.85 20.62
N ILE A 38 -22.28 15.45 19.46
CA ILE A 38 -22.72 16.79 19.11
C ILE A 38 -23.58 16.68 17.85
N SER A 39 -24.89 16.86 18.05
CA SER A 39 -25.89 16.63 17.01
C SER A 39 -27.12 17.49 17.25
N GLY A 40 -27.85 17.76 16.18
CA GLY A 40 -29.18 18.37 16.23
C GLY A 40 -30.23 17.58 15.45
N GLN A 41 -31.43 18.15 15.32
CA GLN A 41 -32.53 17.52 14.57
C GLN A 41 -32.25 17.46 13.06
N ASN A 42 -31.44 18.39 12.55
CA ASN A 42 -30.97 18.43 11.17
C ASN A 42 -29.56 19.05 11.12
N ARG A 43 -29.03 19.21 9.90
CA ARG A 43 -27.70 19.78 9.64
C ARG A 43 -27.48 21.19 10.19
N TYR A 44 -28.51 22.03 10.21
CA TYR A 44 -28.43 23.39 10.73
C TYR A 44 -28.33 23.39 12.26
N ASP A 45 -29.08 22.51 12.92
CA ASP A 45 -28.99 22.30 14.36
C ASP A 45 -27.64 21.67 14.75
N THR A 46 -27.14 20.69 14.00
CA THR A 46 -25.82 20.08 14.26
C THR A 46 -24.69 21.10 14.12
N SER A 47 -24.65 21.86 13.00
CA SER A 47 -23.63 22.90 12.82
C SER A 47 -23.68 23.98 13.91
N SER A 48 -24.88 24.35 14.33
CA SER A 48 -25.13 25.26 15.46
C SER A 48 -24.62 24.71 16.79
N ALA A 49 -24.84 23.42 17.07
CA ALA A 49 -24.35 22.75 18.27
C ALA A 49 -22.81 22.66 18.29
N ILE A 50 -22.20 22.35 17.15
CA ILE A 50 -20.74 22.34 16.98
C ILE A 50 -20.14 23.71 17.25
N ALA A 51 -20.77 24.78 16.73
CA ALA A 51 -20.33 26.14 16.95
C ALA A 51 -20.40 26.53 18.44
N LYS A 52 -21.48 26.17 19.14
CA LYS A 52 -21.59 26.42 20.59
C LYS A 52 -20.56 25.64 21.41
N GLN A 53 -20.29 24.39 21.05
CA GLN A 53 -19.28 23.57 21.71
C GLN A 53 -17.86 24.13 21.51
N GLY A 54 -17.53 24.54 20.27
CA GLY A 54 -16.18 25.00 19.93
C GLY A 54 -15.88 26.42 20.38
N TRP A 55 -16.89 27.27 20.49
CA TRP A 55 -16.76 28.69 20.81
C TRP A 55 -17.66 29.09 22.00
N PRO A 56 -17.48 28.48 23.19
CA PRO A 56 -18.34 28.73 24.35
C PRO A 56 -18.27 30.18 24.86
N ASN A 57 -17.17 30.89 24.53
CA ASN A 57 -16.96 32.30 24.89
C ASN A 57 -17.38 33.28 23.78
N GLY A 58 -17.99 32.77 22.70
CA GLY A 58 -18.36 33.53 21.51
C GLY A 58 -17.27 33.55 20.42
N SER A 59 -17.65 34.05 19.25
CA SER A 59 -16.79 34.23 18.08
C SER A 59 -17.20 35.47 17.29
N SER A 60 -16.30 36.45 17.18
CA SER A 60 -16.56 37.67 16.39
C SER A 60 -16.63 37.41 14.89
N ASN A 61 -16.05 36.32 14.41
CA ASN A 61 -16.08 35.90 13.01
C ASN A 61 -16.88 34.61 12.85
N CYS A 62 -17.58 34.44 11.74
CA CYS A 62 -18.24 33.19 11.37
C CYS A 62 -18.04 32.95 9.88
N ILE A 63 -17.82 31.70 9.47
CA ILE A 63 -17.96 31.29 8.08
C ILE A 63 -19.38 30.80 7.89
N LEU A 64 -20.06 31.26 6.85
CA LEU A 64 -21.42 30.85 6.52
C LEU A 64 -21.42 30.16 5.15
N THR A 65 -21.95 28.94 5.10
CA THR A 65 -22.03 28.15 3.87
C THR A 65 -23.44 27.62 3.64
N TYR A 66 -23.74 27.21 2.42
CA TYR A 66 -25.04 26.62 2.10
C TYR A 66 -25.15 25.23 2.74
N GLY A 67 -26.31 24.94 3.32
CA GLY A 67 -26.56 23.64 3.95
C GLY A 67 -27.00 22.55 2.97
N GLY A 68 -27.57 22.89 1.81
CA GLY A 68 -28.18 21.91 0.91
C GLY A 68 -27.18 21.06 0.10
N ASN A 69 -25.99 21.59 -0.20
CA ASN A 69 -24.90 20.88 -0.87
C ASN A 69 -23.52 21.30 -0.30
N TYR A 70 -22.44 20.68 -0.79
CA TYR A 70 -21.08 20.91 -0.29
C TYR A 70 -20.14 21.64 -1.26
N SER A 71 -20.57 21.93 -2.48
CA SER A 71 -19.65 22.27 -3.59
C SER A 71 -18.70 23.42 -3.25
N ASP A 72 -19.22 24.44 -2.59
CA ASP A 72 -18.51 25.69 -2.34
C ASP A 72 -17.80 25.68 -0.97
N SER A 73 -18.16 24.74 -0.09
CA SER A 73 -17.75 24.74 1.30
C SER A 73 -16.58 23.81 1.62
N LEU A 74 -16.25 22.87 0.74
CA LEU A 74 -15.15 21.89 0.95
C LEU A 74 -13.79 22.54 1.25
N ALA A 75 -13.54 23.74 0.73
CA ALA A 75 -12.29 24.47 0.92
C ALA A 75 -12.33 25.50 2.07
N ALA A 76 -13.46 25.62 2.79
CA ALA A 76 -13.70 26.71 3.74
C ALA A 76 -12.93 26.55 5.08
N THR A 77 -12.59 25.33 5.47
CA THR A 77 -12.04 25.02 6.81
C THR A 77 -10.74 25.76 7.13
N PRO A 78 -9.74 25.82 6.22
CA PRO A 78 -8.52 26.59 6.49
C PRO A 78 -8.79 28.08 6.71
N LEU A 79 -9.79 28.65 6.03
CA LEU A 79 -10.22 30.03 6.24
C LEU A 79 -10.93 30.21 7.59
N ALA A 80 -11.77 29.24 7.98
CA ALA A 80 -12.39 29.21 9.30
C ALA A 80 -11.32 29.21 10.41
N LYS A 81 -10.26 28.39 10.26
CA LYS A 81 -9.14 28.34 11.19
C LYS A 81 -8.35 29.64 11.25
N LYS A 82 -8.14 30.32 10.10
CA LYS A 82 -7.48 31.63 10.06
C LYS A 82 -8.20 32.67 10.91
N TYR A 83 -9.53 32.67 10.89
CA TYR A 83 -10.35 33.64 11.64
C TYR A 83 -10.76 33.16 13.03
N ASP A 84 -10.28 31.98 13.47
CA ASP A 84 -10.78 31.26 14.65
C ASP A 84 -12.32 31.26 14.70
N ALA A 85 -12.96 30.88 13.60
CA ALA A 85 -14.38 31.01 13.36
C ALA A 85 -15.07 29.65 13.23
N PRO A 86 -16.32 29.49 13.71
CA PRO A 86 -17.16 28.35 13.36
C PRO A 86 -17.59 28.41 11.90
N ILE A 87 -17.98 27.25 11.37
CA ILE A 87 -18.72 27.13 10.12
C ILE A 87 -20.19 26.86 10.47
N LEU A 88 -21.07 27.77 10.08
CA LEU A 88 -22.52 27.63 10.19
C LEU A 88 -23.15 27.39 8.82
N LEU A 89 -24.28 26.69 8.82
CA LEU A 89 -25.05 26.41 7.61
C LEU A 89 -26.26 27.35 7.50
N THR A 90 -26.63 27.72 6.27
CA THR A 90 -27.82 28.50 5.96
C THR A 90 -28.64 27.86 4.84
N GLU A 91 -29.93 28.19 4.78
CA GLU A 91 -30.75 27.96 3.59
C GLU A 91 -30.37 28.97 2.50
N SER A 92 -30.81 28.71 1.27
CA SER A 92 -30.45 29.53 0.11
C SER A 92 -30.93 30.99 0.21
N ALA A 93 -32.11 31.21 0.81
CA ALA A 93 -32.77 32.52 0.82
C ALA A 93 -32.96 33.15 2.21
N SER A 94 -32.50 32.49 3.27
CA SER A 94 -32.69 32.97 4.65
C SER A 94 -31.81 32.23 5.63
N LEU A 95 -31.42 32.89 6.72
CA LEU A 95 -30.87 32.19 7.88
C LEU A 95 -32.00 31.38 8.53
N THR A 96 -31.71 30.12 8.89
CA THR A 96 -32.64 29.36 9.73
C THR A 96 -32.76 30.04 11.10
N PRO A 97 -33.89 29.87 11.82
CA PRO A 97 -34.04 30.43 13.16
C PRO A 97 -32.90 30.04 14.11
N ILE A 98 -32.41 28.80 14.02
CA ILE A 98 -31.31 28.31 14.85
C ILE A 98 -29.98 28.96 14.48
N THR A 99 -29.66 29.06 13.17
CA THR A 99 -28.45 29.75 12.69
C THR A 99 -28.43 31.21 13.13
N ARG A 100 -29.57 31.91 13.00
CA ARG A 100 -29.73 33.30 13.45
C ARG A 100 -29.46 33.43 14.95
N GLN A 101 -30.04 32.53 15.76
CA GLN A 101 -29.85 32.55 17.21
C GLN A 101 -28.38 32.30 17.59
N VAL A 102 -27.70 31.36 16.93
CA VAL A 102 -26.29 31.06 17.23
C VAL A 102 -25.37 32.23 16.88
N LEU A 103 -25.63 32.96 15.79
CA LEU A 103 -24.87 34.18 15.48
C LEU A 103 -24.99 35.23 16.59
N ILE A 104 -26.18 35.36 17.20
CA ILE A 104 -26.42 36.25 18.33
C ILE A 104 -25.70 35.73 19.59
N ASP A 105 -25.86 34.45 19.92
CA ASP A 105 -25.25 33.82 21.09
C ASP A 105 -23.72 33.93 21.06
N LEU A 106 -23.13 33.75 19.88
CA LEU A 106 -21.69 33.90 19.64
C LEU A 106 -21.22 35.35 19.59
N LYS A 107 -22.13 36.33 19.61
CA LYS A 107 -21.84 37.77 19.47
C LYS A 107 -21.07 38.07 18.19
N THR A 108 -21.41 37.38 17.11
CA THR A 108 -20.74 37.51 15.81
C THR A 108 -20.87 38.93 15.27
N LYS A 109 -19.80 39.42 14.64
CA LYS A 109 -19.68 40.77 14.05
C LYS A 109 -19.40 40.73 12.56
N ASN A 110 -18.66 39.72 12.12
CA ASN A 110 -18.32 39.52 10.72
C ASN A 110 -18.73 38.12 10.28
N VAL A 111 -19.41 38.03 9.16
CA VAL A 111 -19.72 36.77 8.49
C VAL A 111 -19.01 36.75 7.14
N THR A 112 -18.21 35.71 6.90
CA THR A 112 -17.71 35.42 5.57
C THR A 112 -18.61 34.38 4.92
N ILE A 113 -19.38 34.78 3.91
CA ILE A 113 -20.24 33.90 3.12
C ILE A 113 -19.39 33.22 2.06
N ILE A 114 -19.39 31.89 2.00
CA ILE A 114 -18.72 31.12 0.94
C ILE A 114 -19.77 30.63 -0.05
N GLY A 115 -19.63 31.06 -1.30
CA GLY A 115 -20.54 30.73 -2.39
C GLY A 115 -21.23 31.96 -2.98
N GLY A 116 -21.58 31.85 -4.27
CA GLY A 116 -22.21 32.92 -5.03
C GLY A 116 -23.68 33.14 -4.66
N THR A 117 -24.27 34.21 -5.20
CA THR A 117 -25.69 34.55 -4.98
C THR A 117 -26.67 33.54 -5.59
N GLY A 118 -26.22 32.71 -6.53
CA GLY A 118 -27.02 31.61 -7.07
C GLY A 118 -27.25 30.46 -6.08
N VAL A 119 -26.42 30.34 -5.03
CA VAL A 119 -26.53 29.29 -4.01
C VAL A 119 -27.00 29.88 -2.67
N ILE A 120 -26.44 31.03 -2.27
CA ILE A 120 -26.86 31.79 -1.09
C ILE A 120 -27.24 33.19 -1.56
N SER A 121 -28.53 33.45 -1.75
CA SER A 121 -29.03 34.70 -2.33
C SER A 121 -28.73 35.94 -1.47
N SER A 122 -28.89 37.12 -2.08
CA SER A 122 -28.62 38.42 -1.47
C SER A 122 -29.53 38.78 -0.29
N SER A 123 -30.64 38.06 -0.10
CA SER A 123 -31.50 38.24 1.08
C SER A 123 -30.79 37.85 2.36
N VAL A 124 -29.86 36.88 2.32
CA VAL A 124 -29.07 36.49 3.48
C VAL A 124 -28.09 37.61 3.88
N ASP A 125 -27.46 38.30 2.92
CA ASP A 125 -26.62 39.47 3.21
C ASP A 125 -27.43 40.58 3.90
N THR A 126 -28.64 40.84 3.38
CA THR A 126 -29.56 41.84 3.94
C THR A 126 -29.99 41.47 5.35
N GLU A 127 -30.29 40.19 5.59
CA GLU A 127 -30.65 39.68 6.91
C GLU A 127 -29.49 39.87 7.91
N LEU A 128 -28.27 39.48 7.54
CA LEU A 128 -27.07 39.68 8.35
C LEU A 128 -26.83 41.17 8.67
N GLN A 129 -26.98 42.04 7.66
CA GLN A 129 -26.82 43.48 7.85
C GLN A 129 -27.88 44.04 8.81
N SER A 130 -29.13 43.58 8.73
CA SER A 130 -30.20 43.97 9.66
C SER A 130 -29.93 43.56 11.11
N MET A 131 -29.15 42.50 11.30
CA MET A 131 -28.66 42.05 12.61
C MET A 131 -27.44 42.85 13.10
N GLY A 132 -26.94 43.81 12.32
CA GLY A 132 -25.72 44.56 12.62
C GLY A 132 -24.44 43.75 12.41
N ILE A 133 -24.48 42.71 11.55
CA ILE A 133 -23.34 41.87 11.19
C ILE A 133 -22.85 42.28 9.79
N THR A 134 -21.55 42.52 9.67
CA THR A 134 -20.90 42.79 8.39
C THR A 134 -20.75 41.48 7.61
N ALA A 135 -21.33 41.41 6.41
CA ALA A 135 -21.16 40.27 5.51
C ALA A 135 -20.07 40.57 4.46
N ASN A 136 -19.13 39.63 4.28
CA ASN A 136 -18.19 39.60 3.17
C ASN A 136 -18.38 38.30 2.39
N ARG A 137 -18.47 38.36 1.06
CA ARG A 137 -18.74 37.18 0.24
C ARG A 137 -17.50 36.77 -0.54
N VAL A 138 -17.14 35.49 -0.44
CA VAL A 138 -16.03 34.87 -1.16
C VAL A 138 -16.62 33.82 -2.11
N PHE A 139 -16.47 34.05 -3.41
CA PHE A 139 -17.06 33.21 -4.44
C PHE A 139 -16.31 33.35 -5.78
N GLY A 140 -16.54 32.39 -6.66
CA GLY A 140 -16.22 32.46 -8.09
C GLY A 140 -17.41 31.99 -8.93
N ASN A 141 -17.21 31.86 -10.24
CA ASN A 141 -18.28 31.43 -11.16
C ASN A 141 -18.67 29.96 -10.96
N ASP A 142 -17.76 29.16 -10.43
CA ASP A 142 -17.97 27.75 -10.09
C ASP A 142 -17.28 27.37 -8.77
N LYS A 143 -17.38 26.09 -8.41
CA LYS A 143 -16.78 25.52 -7.19
C LYS A 143 -15.25 25.56 -7.18
N TYR A 144 -14.59 25.52 -8.34
CA TYR A 144 -13.14 25.57 -8.46
C TYR A 144 -12.64 27.01 -8.25
N GLU A 145 -13.26 27.97 -8.92
CA GLU A 145 -12.98 29.39 -8.73
C GLU A 145 -13.30 29.84 -7.29
N THR A 146 -14.37 29.33 -6.70
CA THR A 146 -14.70 29.58 -5.28
C THR A 146 -13.62 29.03 -4.36
N ALA A 147 -13.14 27.79 -4.58
CA ALA A 147 -12.02 27.24 -3.83
C ALA A 147 -10.74 28.08 -3.97
N ILE A 148 -10.44 28.59 -5.17
CA ILE A 148 -9.31 29.50 -5.40
C ILE A 148 -9.50 30.85 -4.70
N ALA A 149 -10.72 31.40 -4.71
CA ALA A 149 -11.04 32.63 -3.98
C ALA A 149 -10.84 32.46 -2.48
N VAL A 150 -11.24 31.30 -1.93
CA VAL A 150 -10.96 30.93 -0.54
C VAL A 150 -9.46 30.75 -0.30
N ALA A 151 -8.73 30.05 -1.18
CA ALA A 151 -7.30 29.83 -1.06
C ALA A 151 -6.49 31.13 -0.96
N LYS A 152 -6.85 32.14 -1.76
CA LYS A 152 -6.26 33.49 -1.69
C LYS A 152 -6.52 34.18 -0.34
N GLN A 153 -7.65 33.89 0.30
CA GLN A 153 -7.99 34.41 1.63
C GLN A 153 -7.30 33.63 2.76
N VAL A 154 -6.92 32.37 2.55
CA VAL A 154 -6.16 31.57 3.53
C VAL A 154 -4.77 32.15 3.68
N THR A 155 -4.00 32.20 2.59
CA THR A 155 -2.62 32.69 2.60
C THR A 155 -2.22 33.27 1.24
N SER A 156 -1.37 34.30 1.26
CA SER A 156 -0.76 34.89 0.06
C SER A 156 0.52 34.18 -0.38
N THR A 157 1.04 33.27 0.44
CA THR A 157 2.31 32.55 0.20
C THR A 157 2.16 31.08 0.61
N PRO A 158 1.30 30.31 -0.07
CA PRO A 158 1.13 28.89 0.23
C PRO A 158 2.44 28.13 0.00
N SER A 159 2.80 27.25 0.92
CA SER A 159 3.98 26.39 0.80
C SER A 159 3.61 24.99 0.34
N ILE A 160 2.46 24.52 0.81
CA ILE A 160 1.84 23.26 0.46
C ILE A 160 0.45 23.57 -0.12
N ILE A 161 -0.02 22.76 -1.06
CA ILE A 161 -1.43 22.73 -1.44
C ILE A 161 -2.00 21.33 -1.30
N PHE A 162 -3.26 21.25 -0.87
CA PHE A 162 -3.99 19.99 -0.74
C PHE A 162 -5.03 19.90 -1.85
N VAL A 163 -4.82 19.00 -2.80
CA VAL A 163 -5.64 18.84 -3.99
C VAL A 163 -6.64 17.72 -3.75
N CYS A 164 -7.92 18.00 -3.95
CA CYS A 164 -9.02 17.05 -3.83
C CYS A 164 -9.93 17.13 -5.05
N THR A 165 -10.65 16.05 -5.33
CA THR A 165 -11.76 16.11 -6.28
C THR A 165 -12.90 16.94 -5.69
N SER A 166 -13.66 17.61 -6.56
CA SER A 166 -14.88 18.30 -6.14
C SER A 166 -16.13 17.41 -6.13
N ASP A 167 -15.99 16.16 -6.61
CA ASP A 167 -17.10 15.23 -6.79
C ASP A 167 -17.33 14.34 -5.56
N ASP A 168 -16.30 14.14 -4.73
CA ASP A 168 -16.39 13.47 -3.42
C ASP A 168 -15.97 14.42 -2.28
N PHE A 169 -16.83 14.55 -1.27
CA PHE A 169 -16.57 15.39 -0.10
C PHE A 169 -15.59 14.77 0.90
N SER A 170 -15.47 13.44 0.91
CA SER A 170 -14.79 12.69 1.97
C SER A 170 -13.29 12.98 2.01
N ASP A 171 -12.66 13.26 0.87
CA ASP A 171 -11.24 13.58 0.78
C ASP A 171 -10.93 14.98 1.28
N ALA A 172 -11.70 15.97 0.82
CA ALA A 172 -11.57 17.35 1.29
C ALA A 172 -11.85 17.47 2.79
N LEU A 173 -12.82 16.68 3.28
CA LEU A 173 -13.11 16.58 4.71
C LEU A 173 -11.97 15.91 5.48
N SER A 174 -11.40 14.82 4.97
CA SER A 174 -10.28 14.12 5.62
C SER A 174 -9.06 15.04 5.75
N ILE A 175 -8.76 15.84 4.73
CA ILE A 175 -7.60 16.74 4.75
C ILE A 175 -7.87 18.08 5.46
N SER A 176 -9.13 18.44 5.70
CA SER A 176 -9.54 19.75 6.24
C SER A 176 -8.83 20.15 7.54
N PRO A 177 -8.73 19.30 8.58
CA PRO A 177 -8.00 19.64 9.79
C PRO A 177 -6.51 19.88 9.54
N ILE A 178 -5.89 19.08 8.68
CA ILE A 178 -4.46 19.17 8.35
C ILE A 178 -4.17 20.48 7.63
N ALA A 179 -4.92 20.76 6.56
CA ALA A 179 -4.79 21.99 5.77
C ALA A 179 -4.94 23.23 6.67
N SER A 180 -5.90 23.19 7.59
CA SER A 180 -6.14 24.25 8.56
C SER A 180 -5.01 24.44 9.57
N ILE A 181 -4.49 23.36 10.15
CA ILE A 181 -3.38 23.41 11.12
C ILE A 181 -2.10 23.94 10.46
N LYS A 182 -1.85 23.53 9.20
CA LYS A 182 -0.71 24.01 8.40
C LYS A 182 -0.91 25.42 7.83
N ARG A 183 -2.15 25.92 7.81
CA ARG A 183 -2.56 27.20 7.21
C ARG A 183 -2.27 27.27 5.71
N ASP A 184 -2.41 26.13 5.04
CA ASP A 184 -2.24 25.97 3.61
C ASP A 184 -3.61 25.62 2.98
N PRO A 185 -3.86 26.01 1.72
CA PRO A 185 -5.18 25.92 1.12
C PRO A 185 -5.53 24.52 0.61
N ILE A 186 -6.84 24.26 0.54
CA ILE A 186 -7.43 23.15 -0.22
C ILE A 186 -7.78 23.66 -1.61
N ILE A 187 -7.37 22.93 -2.64
CA ILE A 187 -7.60 23.21 -4.05
C ILE A 187 -8.49 22.09 -4.60
N LEU A 188 -9.56 22.47 -5.29
CA LEU A 188 -10.47 21.53 -5.91
C LEU A 188 -10.18 21.39 -7.40
N VAL A 189 -10.26 20.17 -7.92
CA VAL A 189 -10.13 19.88 -9.35
C VAL A 189 -11.22 18.91 -9.83
N PRO A 190 -11.60 18.95 -11.12
CA PRO A 190 -12.31 17.86 -11.78
C PRO A 190 -11.38 16.68 -12.04
N ASN A 191 -11.97 15.58 -12.51
CA ASN A 191 -11.28 14.31 -12.69
C ASN A 191 -10.11 14.33 -13.69
N ASN A 192 -10.32 14.92 -14.88
CA ASN A 192 -9.44 14.75 -16.03
C ASN A 192 -8.83 16.05 -16.57
N ASN A 193 -9.06 17.19 -15.92
CA ASN A 193 -8.46 18.46 -16.31
C ASN A 193 -8.13 19.35 -15.11
N ILE A 194 -7.30 20.37 -15.32
CA ILE A 194 -7.10 21.46 -14.36
C ILE A 194 -7.81 22.71 -14.89
N PRO A 195 -8.76 23.31 -14.15
CA PRO A 195 -9.39 24.57 -14.50
C PRO A 195 -8.36 25.70 -14.62
N ASP A 196 -8.57 26.66 -15.50
CA ASP A 196 -7.60 27.73 -15.73
C ASP A 196 -7.37 28.58 -14.47
N SER A 197 -8.41 28.80 -13.65
CA SER A 197 -8.29 29.46 -12.35
C SER A 197 -7.30 28.77 -11.40
N VAL A 198 -7.21 27.43 -11.47
CA VAL A 198 -6.27 26.63 -10.69
C VAL A 198 -4.87 26.71 -11.29
N LYS A 199 -4.73 26.63 -12.62
CA LYS A 199 -3.42 26.80 -13.31
C LYS A 199 -2.82 28.18 -13.02
N ASP A 200 -3.63 29.22 -13.07
CA ASP A 200 -3.21 30.59 -12.80
C ASP A 200 -2.79 30.75 -11.34
N TYR A 201 -3.54 30.16 -10.41
CA TYR A 201 -3.20 30.18 -8.99
C TYR A 201 -1.85 29.51 -8.72
N ILE A 202 -1.61 28.30 -9.26
CA ILE A 202 -0.33 27.59 -9.12
C ILE A 202 0.80 28.41 -9.76
N SER A 203 0.58 28.92 -10.97
CA SER A 203 1.59 29.68 -11.72
C SER A 203 2.00 30.97 -11.01
N SER A 204 1.05 31.64 -10.35
CA SER A 204 1.28 32.89 -9.62
C SER A 204 1.95 32.67 -8.25
N ASN A 205 1.86 31.48 -7.68
CA ASN A 205 2.38 31.16 -6.35
C ASN A 205 3.63 30.27 -6.42
N LYS A 206 4.78 30.89 -6.70
CA LYS A 206 6.08 30.18 -6.75
C LYS A 206 6.56 29.65 -5.39
N SER A 207 5.90 30.02 -4.30
CA SER A 207 6.16 29.49 -2.95
C SER A 207 5.67 28.06 -2.76
N ILE A 208 4.82 27.54 -3.65
CA ILE A 208 4.31 26.17 -3.57
C ILE A 208 5.44 25.21 -3.92
N VAL A 209 5.90 24.44 -2.93
CA VAL A 209 7.02 23.49 -3.09
C VAL A 209 6.59 22.03 -2.97
N LYS A 210 5.33 21.78 -2.58
CA LYS A 210 4.75 20.45 -2.43
C LYS A 210 3.25 20.49 -2.69
N SER A 211 2.74 19.46 -3.36
CA SER A 211 1.30 19.25 -3.53
C SER A 211 0.92 17.88 -2.99
N TYR A 212 -0.03 17.78 -2.07
CA TYR A 212 -0.62 16.49 -1.71
C TYR A 212 -1.90 16.33 -2.51
N VAL A 213 -2.02 15.25 -3.27
CA VAL A 213 -3.23 14.89 -4.01
C VAL A 213 -3.94 13.78 -3.26
N ILE A 214 -5.12 14.05 -2.73
CA ILE A 214 -5.94 13.08 -2.00
C ILE A 214 -6.99 12.57 -2.98
N GLY A 215 -6.87 11.30 -3.35
CA GLY A 215 -7.74 10.66 -4.32
C GLY A 215 -6.99 9.65 -5.20
N ASN A 216 -7.73 8.68 -5.72
CA ASN A 216 -7.22 7.64 -6.61
C ASN A 216 -7.07 8.15 -8.05
N SER A 217 -6.41 7.37 -8.91
CA SER A 217 -6.16 7.74 -10.30
C SER A 217 -7.42 7.73 -11.18
N ASP A 218 -8.47 7.03 -10.76
CA ASP A 218 -9.80 7.05 -11.38
C ASP A 218 -10.65 8.25 -10.96
N GLU A 219 -10.29 8.95 -9.86
CA GLU A 219 -10.96 10.18 -9.39
C GLU A 219 -10.21 11.44 -9.81
N ILE A 220 -8.86 11.41 -9.81
CA ILE A 220 -7.97 12.48 -10.25
C ILE A 220 -6.88 11.82 -11.09
N THR A 221 -6.99 11.93 -12.41
CA THR A 221 -6.09 11.22 -13.35
C THR A 221 -4.62 11.60 -13.22
N ASP A 222 -3.73 10.72 -13.66
CA ASP A 222 -2.29 10.99 -13.63
C ASP A 222 -1.90 12.19 -14.52
N ASN A 223 -2.66 12.43 -15.60
CA ASN A 223 -2.52 13.62 -16.42
C ASN A 223 -2.77 14.92 -15.62
N VAL A 224 -3.69 14.91 -14.66
CA VAL A 224 -3.96 16.05 -13.78
C VAL A 224 -2.85 16.20 -12.74
N VAL A 225 -2.49 15.14 -12.02
CA VAL A 225 -1.53 15.27 -10.90
C VAL A 225 -0.12 15.64 -11.36
N ASN A 226 0.30 15.20 -12.55
CA ASN A 226 1.62 15.51 -13.11
C ASN A 226 1.82 17.01 -13.42
N GLN A 227 0.75 17.81 -13.42
CA GLN A 227 0.83 19.26 -13.60
C GLN A 227 1.03 20.02 -12.28
N PHE A 228 0.94 19.34 -11.12
CA PHE A 228 1.15 19.96 -9.82
C PHE A 228 2.63 19.92 -9.38
N PRO A 229 3.14 20.99 -8.72
CA PRO A 229 4.52 21.01 -8.23
C PRO A 229 4.79 19.93 -7.19
N ASN A 230 5.80 19.09 -7.43
CA ASN A 230 6.30 18.07 -6.50
C ASN A 230 5.15 17.29 -5.82
N TYR A 231 4.26 16.73 -6.65
CA TYR A 231 3.05 16.11 -6.11
C TYR A 231 3.37 14.79 -5.39
N GLU A 232 2.55 14.48 -4.39
CA GLU A 232 2.48 13.18 -3.73
C GLU A 232 1.02 12.78 -3.59
N ARG A 233 0.69 11.58 -4.06
CA ARG A 233 -0.67 11.07 -4.02
C ARG A 233 -0.89 10.25 -2.76
N ILE A 234 -1.95 10.56 -2.01
CA ILE A 234 -2.48 9.74 -0.92
C ILE A 234 -3.74 9.05 -1.45
N SER A 235 -3.64 7.73 -1.63
CA SER A 235 -4.69 6.87 -2.16
C SER A 235 -5.24 5.91 -1.11
N GLY A 236 -6.32 5.21 -1.43
CA GLY A 236 -6.90 4.15 -0.62
C GLY A 236 -7.89 3.32 -1.42
N ASN A 237 -8.16 2.09 -0.99
CA ASN A 237 -9.11 1.19 -1.67
C ASN A 237 -10.55 1.73 -1.64
N ASP A 238 -10.85 2.56 -0.64
CA ASP A 238 -12.10 3.25 -0.42
C ASP A 238 -11.85 4.56 0.37
N ARG A 239 -12.90 5.36 0.58
CA ARG A 239 -12.80 6.61 1.35
C ARG A 239 -12.35 6.40 2.80
N TYR A 240 -12.59 5.23 3.38
CA TYR A 240 -12.26 4.93 4.78
C TYR A 240 -10.77 4.64 4.94
N SER A 241 -10.22 3.74 4.12
CA SER A 241 -8.79 3.45 4.04
C SER A 241 -7.98 4.67 3.61
N ARG A 242 -8.50 5.50 2.71
CA ARG A 242 -7.88 6.77 2.31
C ARG A 242 -7.91 7.81 3.43
N ASN A 243 -9.02 7.94 4.17
CA ASN A 243 -9.08 8.76 5.38
C ASN A 243 -8.03 8.35 6.42
N ILE A 244 -7.83 7.04 6.63
CA ILE A 244 -6.77 6.52 7.52
C ILE A 244 -5.38 6.88 6.98
N ALA A 245 -5.14 6.72 5.67
CA ALA A 245 -3.85 7.06 5.06
C ALA A 245 -3.52 8.55 5.24
N VAL A 246 -4.48 9.45 5.01
CA VAL A 246 -4.34 10.89 5.28
C VAL A 246 -4.01 11.15 6.75
N ASN A 247 -4.76 10.55 7.68
CA ASN A 247 -4.53 10.76 9.10
C ASN A 247 -3.15 10.27 9.56
N LYS A 248 -2.67 9.14 9.02
CA LYS A 248 -1.34 8.59 9.33
C LYS A 248 -0.20 9.45 8.79
N GLU A 249 -0.31 9.93 7.56
CA GLU A 249 0.69 10.80 6.94
C GLU A 249 0.93 12.06 7.77
N PHE A 250 -0.14 12.61 8.35
CA PHE A 250 -0.09 13.85 9.12
C PHE A 250 -0.24 13.63 10.63
N GLU A 251 -0.03 12.42 11.15
CA GLU A 251 -0.31 12.06 12.55
C GLU A 251 0.32 13.03 13.56
N SER A 252 1.54 13.51 13.26
CA SER A 252 2.30 14.44 14.10
C SER A 252 1.66 15.81 14.33
N VAL A 253 0.70 16.23 13.49
CA VAL A 253 0.02 17.53 13.66
C VAL A 253 -1.13 17.46 14.65
N PHE A 254 -1.56 16.26 15.03
CA PHE A 254 -2.73 16.06 15.85
C PHE A 254 -2.43 15.96 17.34
N ASN A 255 -3.37 16.47 18.14
CA ASN A 255 -3.47 16.17 19.54
C ASN A 255 -3.92 14.72 19.71
N LEU A 256 -3.12 13.94 20.44
CA LEU A 256 -3.36 12.52 20.63
C LEU A 256 -4.62 12.21 21.47
N TYR A 257 -5.04 13.15 22.34
CA TYR A 257 -6.17 12.97 23.24
C TYR A 257 -7.52 13.34 22.64
N ASN A 258 -7.56 13.94 21.44
CA ASN A 258 -8.80 14.30 20.77
C ASN A 258 -8.99 13.48 19.49
N THR A 259 -10.20 12.97 19.29
CA THR A 259 -10.60 12.25 18.08
C THR A 259 -11.98 12.71 17.65
N ILE A 260 -12.17 12.99 16.37
CA ILE A 260 -13.49 13.19 15.79
C ILE A 260 -13.93 11.92 15.07
N VAL A 261 -15.19 11.52 15.27
CA VAL A 261 -15.86 10.47 14.50
C VAL A 261 -17.08 11.06 13.81
N THR A 262 -17.21 10.82 12.50
CA THR A 262 -18.33 11.32 11.71
C THR A 262 -18.65 10.37 10.56
N SER A 263 -19.88 10.44 10.05
CA SER A 263 -20.29 9.65 8.89
C SER A 263 -19.43 9.97 7.67
N GLY A 264 -18.94 8.93 6.98
CA GLY A 264 -18.36 9.00 5.65
C GLY A 264 -19.40 8.99 4.53
N GLU A 265 -20.69 8.85 4.86
CA GLU A 265 -21.80 8.75 3.92
C GLU A 265 -22.58 10.07 3.78
N GLN A 266 -22.45 10.98 4.76
CA GLN A 266 -23.12 12.28 4.75
C GLN A 266 -22.17 13.42 5.13
N PHE A 267 -22.21 14.50 4.36
CA PHE A 267 -21.29 15.63 4.47
C PHE A 267 -21.62 16.72 5.53
N PRO A 268 -22.89 17.11 5.82
CA PRO A 268 -23.14 18.42 6.44
C PRO A 268 -22.61 18.54 7.87
N ASP A 269 -22.78 17.49 8.66
CA ASP A 269 -22.34 17.43 10.06
C ASP A 269 -20.81 17.45 10.14
N ALA A 270 -20.17 16.71 9.23
CA ALA A 270 -18.72 16.62 9.15
C ALA A 270 -18.06 17.92 8.68
N LEU A 271 -18.67 18.59 7.70
CA LEU A 271 -18.20 19.87 7.16
C LEU A 271 -18.12 20.93 8.26
N SER A 272 -19.21 21.15 9.00
CA SER A 272 -19.23 22.11 10.10
C SER A 272 -18.30 21.67 11.25
N GLY A 273 -18.23 20.36 11.49
CA GLY A 273 -17.33 19.72 12.44
C GLY A 273 -15.84 19.91 12.16
N SER A 274 -15.46 20.10 10.90
CA SER A 274 -14.06 20.25 10.50
C SER A 274 -13.40 21.51 11.08
N ALA A 275 -14.17 22.58 11.32
CA ALA A 275 -13.68 23.77 12.00
C ALA A 275 -13.34 23.48 13.47
N LEU A 276 -14.19 22.72 14.17
CA LEU A 276 -13.92 22.26 15.54
C LEU A 276 -12.72 21.30 15.57
N ALA A 277 -12.67 20.33 14.65
CA ALA A 277 -11.55 19.40 14.50
C ALA A 277 -10.21 20.15 14.36
N SER A 278 -10.18 21.17 13.51
CA SER A 278 -9.04 22.07 13.32
C SER A 278 -8.71 22.89 14.56
N LYS A 279 -9.71 23.34 15.32
CA LYS A 279 -9.53 24.12 16.56
C LYS A 279 -8.86 23.30 17.66
N ILE A 280 -9.26 22.04 17.83
CA ILE A 280 -8.73 21.14 18.88
C ILE A 280 -7.59 20.23 18.38
N SER A 281 -7.13 20.45 17.15
CA SER A 281 -6.13 19.64 16.46
C SER A 281 -6.45 18.14 16.46
N ALA A 282 -7.69 17.75 16.18
CA ALA A 282 -8.09 16.35 16.12
C ALA A 282 -8.17 15.86 14.66
N PRO A 283 -7.82 14.59 14.39
CA PRO A 283 -8.15 13.98 13.11
C PRO A 283 -9.65 13.74 13.02
N ILE A 284 -10.13 13.64 11.78
CA ILE A 284 -11.47 13.15 11.47
C ILE A 284 -11.37 11.70 11.05
N ILE A 285 -12.07 10.82 11.76
CA ILE A 285 -12.23 9.40 11.41
C ILE A 285 -13.62 9.24 10.78
N LEU A 286 -13.63 8.80 9.52
CA LEU A 286 -14.85 8.50 8.79
C LEU A 286 -15.37 7.10 9.15
N VAL A 287 -16.68 6.99 9.35
CA VAL A 287 -17.38 5.74 9.67
C VAL A 287 -18.63 5.54 8.83
N ASN A 288 -19.08 4.29 8.71
CA ASN A 288 -20.43 3.95 8.23
C ASN A 288 -21.09 2.94 9.19
N ASP A 289 -22.28 2.48 8.83
CA ASP A 289 -23.14 1.62 9.67
C ASP A 289 -22.47 0.32 10.11
N ALA A 290 -21.52 -0.23 9.34
CA ALA A 290 -20.76 -1.41 9.72
C ALA A 290 -19.32 -1.09 10.17
N SER A 291 -18.77 0.05 9.73
CA SER A 291 -17.39 0.51 9.81
C SER A 291 -16.32 -0.54 9.46
N PRO A 292 -15.48 -0.31 8.43
CA PRO A 292 -14.42 -1.26 8.08
C PRO A 292 -13.52 -1.63 9.26
N ASN A 293 -13.02 -2.86 9.27
CA ASN A 293 -12.10 -3.38 10.30
C ASN A 293 -10.85 -2.50 10.46
N ASP A 294 -10.33 -1.97 9.35
CA ASP A 294 -9.22 -1.01 9.35
C ASP A 294 -9.56 0.28 10.12
N THR A 295 -10.77 0.81 9.96
CA THR A 295 -11.25 1.99 10.69
C THR A 295 -11.36 1.71 12.18
N LYS A 296 -11.97 0.57 12.55
CA LYS A 296 -12.08 0.11 13.94
C LYS A 296 -10.70 -0.01 14.58
N SER A 297 -9.75 -0.60 13.86
CA SER A 297 -8.37 -0.79 14.31
C SER A 297 -7.62 0.52 14.47
N TYR A 298 -7.73 1.44 13.49
CA TYR A 298 -7.08 2.75 13.56
C TYR A 298 -7.61 3.58 14.75
N TYR A 299 -8.93 3.62 14.93
CA TYR A 299 -9.56 4.28 16.07
C TYR A 299 -9.03 3.72 17.40
N LYS A 300 -9.03 2.40 17.57
CA LYS A 300 -8.56 1.76 18.79
C LYS A 300 -7.07 2.00 19.04
N GLN A 301 -6.24 1.89 18.01
CA GLN A 301 -4.80 2.17 18.14
C GLN A 301 -4.55 3.60 18.60
N ARG A 302 -5.33 4.58 18.10
CA ARG A 302 -5.24 5.97 18.54
C ARG A 302 -5.57 6.10 20.03
N LEU A 303 -6.65 5.47 20.50
CA LEU A 303 -7.01 5.49 21.92
C LEU A 303 -5.94 4.83 22.81
N VAL A 304 -5.35 3.72 22.35
CA VAL A 304 -4.22 3.05 23.03
C VAL A 304 -3.03 3.97 23.13
N ASN A 305 -2.65 4.62 22.03
CA ASN A 305 -1.55 5.56 22.01
C ASN A 305 -1.79 6.74 22.96
N ALA A 306 -3.01 7.30 22.98
CA ALA A 306 -3.38 8.37 23.90
C ALA A 306 -3.24 7.96 25.36
N SER A 307 -3.73 6.76 25.70
CA SER A 307 -3.69 6.23 27.06
C SER A 307 -2.26 5.92 27.53
N ASN A 308 -1.41 5.43 26.63
CA ASN A 308 -0.01 5.10 26.92
C ASN A 308 0.92 6.33 26.95
N SER A 309 0.49 7.47 26.42
CA SER A 309 1.28 8.71 26.38
C SER A 309 1.17 9.53 27.66
N GLY A 310 0.33 9.11 28.62
CA GLY A 310 0.25 9.74 29.93
C GLY A 310 1.41 9.31 30.83
N SER A 311 2.22 10.27 31.31
CA SER A 311 3.04 10.06 32.50
C SER A 311 2.15 9.57 33.66
N SER A 312 2.67 8.68 34.50
CA SER A 312 2.00 7.94 35.59
C SER A 312 1.26 8.77 36.67
N SER A 313 0.93 10.04 36.42
CA SER A 313 0.35 10.99 37.37
C SER A 313 -0.88 11.76 36.86
N SER A 314 -1.40 11.51 35.64
CA SER A 314 -2.64 12.18 35.21
C SER A 314 -3.48 11.29 34.28
N ASN A 315 -4.60 10.80 34.81
CA ASN A 315 -5.65 10.05 34.11
C ASN A 315 -6.35 10.92 33.05
N TYR A 316 -5.73 11.14 31.89
CA TYR A 316 -6.43 11.75 30.76
C TYR A 316 -7.10 10.66 29.92
N ASN A 317 -8.41 10.50 30.12
CA ASN A 317 -9.22 9.70 29.21
C ASN A 317 -9.31 10.44 27.85
N PRO A 318 -8.99 9.78 26.72
CA PRO A 318 -9.12 10.39 25.41
C PRO A 318 -10.56 10.83 25.17
N SER A 319 -10.74 12.01 24.59
CA SER A 319 -12.05 12.58 24.22
C SER A 319 -12.38 12.25 22.77
N VAL A 320 -13.58 11.71 22.55
CA VAL A 320 -14.10 11.35 21.24
C VAL A 320 -15.34 12.17 20.99
N TYR A 321 -15.30 13.03 19.97
CA TYR A 321 -16.42 13.83 19.56
C TYR A 321 -17.12 13.16 18.39
N VAL A 322 -18.41 12.88 18.54
CA VAL A 322 -19.22 12.25 17.49
C VAL A 322 -20.09 13.31 16.85
N PHE A 323 -19.90 13.59 15.57
CA PHE A 323 -20.73 14.54 14.82
C PHE A 323 -21.89 13.83 14.14
N GLY A 324 -23.09 14.37 14.36
CA GLY A 324 -24.32 13.87 13.79
C GLY A 324 -25.13 12.96 14.73
N GLY A 325 -26.42 12.86 14.44
CA GLY A 325 -27.37 12.07 15.22
C GLY A 325 -27.16 10.56 15.06
N THR A 326 -27.93 9.78 15.83
CA THR A 326 -27.89 8.30 15.78
C THR A 326 -28.34 7.72 14.43
N ALA A 327 -29.05 8.51 13.60
CA ALA A 327 -29.43 8.12 12.25
C ALA A 327 -28.26 8.10 11.25
N VAL A 328 -27.17 8.82 11.52
CA VAL A 328 -26.01 8.94 10.62
C VAL A 328 -24.74 8.34 11.22
N VAL A 329 -24.64 8.33 12.55
CA VAL A 329 -23.62 7.61 13.31
C VAL A 329 -24.34 6.89 14.46
N PRO A 330 -24.85 5.67 14.24
CA PRO A 330 -25.55 4.89 15.27
C PRO A 330 -24.68 4.67 16.52
N ASP A 331 -25.33 4.56 17.69
CA ASP A 331 -24.60 4.26 18.94
C ASP A 331 -23.93 2.87 18.89
N SER A 332 -24.50 1.93 18.12
CA SER A 332 -23.88 0.62 17.85
C SER A 332 -22.54 0.76 17.16
N VAL A 333 -22.41 1.67 16.18
CA VAL A 333 -21.13 1.95 15.51
C VAL A 333 -20.09 2.43 16.52
N ILE A 334 -20.46 3.36 17.41
CA ILE A 334 -19.55 3.87 18.44
C ILE A 334 -19.14 2.77 19.43
N GLN A 335 -20.08 1.90 19.82
CA GLN A 335 -19.78 0.75 20.68
C GLN A 335 -18.84 -0.24 19.98
N GLU A 336 -19.07 -0.55 18.71
CA GLU A 336 -18.26 -1.47 17.91
C GLU A 336 -16.86 -0.95 17.64
N LEU A 337 -16.68 0.36 17.43
CA LEU A 337 -15.36 0.99 17.30
C LEU A 337 -14.49 0.70 18.53
N GLY A 338 -15.08 0.67 19.73
CA GLY A 338 -14.40 0.31 20.98
C GLY A 338 -14.12 -1.19 21.14
N GLN A 339 -14.85 -2.06 20.42
CA GLN A 339 -14.75 -3.53 20.52
C GLN A 339 -13.84 -4.16 19.46
N GLY A 340 -13.49 -3.44 18.38
CA GLY A 340 -12.61 -3.95 17.34
C GLY A 340 -11.27 -4.48 17.87
N GLN A 341 -10.72 -5.53 17.26
CA GLN A 341 -9.34 -5.93 17.53
C GLN A 341 -8.39 -4.88 16.91
N VAL A 342 -7.26 -4.58 17.57
CA VAL A 342 -6.22 -3.79 16.93
C VAL A 342 -5.59 -4.68 15.87
N ILE A 343 -5.85 -4.38 14.60
CA ILE A 343 -5.26 -5.11 13.50
C ILE A 343 -3.85 -4.57 13.25
N THR A 344 -2.85 -5.43 13.42
CA THR A 344 -1.44 -5.12 13.18
C THR A 344 -0.96 -5.83 11.92
N VAL A 345 0.16 -5.37 11.35
CA VAL A 345 0.84 -6.15 10.31
C VAL A 345 1.31 -7.48 10.91
N SER A 346 0.93 -8.59 10.29
CA SER A 346 1.37 -9.94 10.66
C SER A 346 2.59 -10.37 9.85
N HIS A 347 2.58 -10.13 8.53
CA HIS A 347 3.73 -10.41 7.66
C HIS A 347 3.79 -9.41 6.49
N LEU A 348 4.94 -9.34 5.81
CA LEU A 348 5.11 -8.59 4.55
C LEU A 348 5.53 -9.53 3.43
N SER A 349 4.99 -9.31 2.24
CA SER A 349 5.42 -10.05 1.04
C SER A 349 6.90 -9.79 0.74
N ALA A 350 7.63 -10.84 0.37
CA ALA A 350 9.01 -10.73 -0.05
C ALA A 350 9.11 -9.93 -1.36
N VAL A 351 10.05 -8.98 -1.42
CA VAL A 351 10.32 -8.19 -2.62
C VAL A 351 11.56 -8.77 -3.31
N ASN A 352 11.47 -9.07 -4.60
CA ASN A 352 12.60 -9.50 -5.41
C ASN A 352 12.75 -8.55 -6.59
N VAL A 353 13.90 -7.89 -6.71
CA VAL A 353 14.20 -6.93 -7.77
C VAL A 353 15.47 -7.36 -8.48
N THR A 354 15.50 -7.30 -9.81
CA THR A 354 16.71 -7.58 -10.59
C THR A 354 17.23 -6.28 -11.19
N THR A 355 18.54 -6.06 -11.12
CA THR A 355 19.24 -4.97 -11.81
C THR A 355 20.56 -5.49 -12.40
N THR A 356 21.25 -4.70 -13.21
CA THR A 356 22.58 -5.02 -13.76
C THR A 356 23.66 -4.26 -13.01
N ALA A 357 24.88 -4.83 -12.93
CA ALA A 357 26.01 -4.13 -12.31
C ALA A 357 26.22 -2.75 -12.96
N GLY A 358 26.38 -1.71 -12.13
CA GLY A 358 26.42 -0.31 -12.60
C GLY A 358 25.05 0.38 -12.76
N THR A 359 23.92 -0.31 -12.54
CA THR A 359 22.56 0.28 -12.61
C THR A 359 21.87 0.24 -11.26
N ALA A 360 21.29 1.36 -10.82
CA ALA A 360 20.56 1.44 -9.55
C ALA A 360 19.28 0.58 -9.61
N PRO A 361 19.00 -0.29 -8.63
CA PRO A 361 17.77 -1.07 -8.61
C PRO A 361 16.57 -0.17 -8.33
N VAL A 362 15.46 -0.39 -9.05
CA VAL A 362 14.19 0.31 -8.83
C VAL A 362 13.39 -0.49 -7.81
N LEU A 363 13.40 -0.05 -6.55
CA LEU A 363 12.62 -0.66 -5.49
C LEU A 363 11.17 -0.17 -5.55
N PRO A 364 10.17 -1.04 -5.26
CA PRO A 364 8.79 -0.62 -5.24
C PRO A 364 8.54 0.37 -4.09
N SER A 365 7.68 1.35 -4.32
CA SER A 365 7.25 2.31 -3.30
C SER A 365 6.22 1.71 -2.32
N THR A 366 5.63 0.57 -2.66
CA THR A 366 4.61 -0.13 -1.86
C THR A 366 4.84 -1.65 -1.85
N VAL A 367 4.37 -2.32 -0.80
CA VAL A 367 4.33 -3.79 -0.71
C VAL A 367 3.01 -4.27 -0.11
N THR A 368 2.65 -5.52 -0.39
CA THR A 368 1.50 -6.16 0.27
C THR A 368 1.87 -6.62 1.68
N ALA A 369 1.14 -6.11 2.67
CA ALA A 369 1.12 -6.58 4.04
C ALA A 369 -0.06 -7.52 4.27
N THR A 370 0.16 -8.64 4.97
CA THR A 370 -0.93 -9.42 5.54
C THR A 370 -1.11 -9.01 6.98
N MET A 371 -2.33 -8.68 7.31
CA MET A 371 -2.76 -8.14 8.59
C MET A 371 -3.09 -9.29 9.56
N SER A 372 -3.16 -9.00 10.86
CA SER A 372 -3.42 -10.01 11.90
C SER A 372 -4.81 -10.63 11.84
N ASP A 373 -5.74 -10.04 11.10
CA ASP A 373 -7.07 -10.60 10.80
C ASP A 373 -7.09 -11.45 9.51
N GLY A 374 -5.93 -11.65 8.88
CA GLY A 374 -5.78 -12.41 7.64
C GLY A 374 -6.06 -11.62 6.36
N THR A 375 -6.48 -10.35 6.46
CA THR A 375 -6.67 -9.49 5.28
C THR A 375 -5.34 -9.02 4.71
N SER A 376 -5.34 -8.55 3.46
CA SER A 376 -4.15 -8.02 2.78
C SER A 376 -4.31 -6.53 2.48
N LYS A 377 -3.25 -5.74 2.68
CA LYS A 377 -3.21 -4.28 2.52
C LYS A 377 -1.93 -3.84 1.83
N MET A 378 -2.01 -2.91 0.88
CA MET A 378 -0.83 -2.26 0.32
C MET A 378 -0.31 -1.19 1.29
N VAL A 379 0.97 -1.24 1.65
CA VAL A 379 1.61 -0.29 2.58
C VAL A 379 2.81 0.40 1.91
N ASN A 380 3.01 1.68 2.20
CA ASN A 380 4.15 2.47 1.69
C ASN A 380 5.44 2.03 2.37
N VAL A 381 6.51 1.86 1.58
CA VAL A 381 7.82 1.46 2.08
C VAL A 381 8.83 2.59 1.97
N ASN A 382 9.46 2.91 3.09
CA ASN A 382 10.63 3.77 3.14
C ASN A 382 11.90 2.91 3.20
N TRP A 383 12.69 2.93 2.13
CA TRP A 383 13.95 2.21 2.04
C TRP A 383 15.06 3.03 2.71
N ALA A 384 15.50 2.62 3.89
CA ALA A 384 16.44 3.39 4.70
C ALA A 384 17.82 3.52 4.02
N GLY A 385 18.10 4.71 3.49
CA GLY A 385 19.32 5.47 3.80
C GLY A 385 20.70 4.93 3.39
N ARG A 386 20.84 3.82 2.67
CA ARG A 386 21.98 3.68 1.75
C ARG A 386 21.51 4.17 0.41
N ALA A 387 22.17 5.20 -0.11
CA ALA A 387 22.14 5.48 -1.53
C ALA A 387 22.14 4.14 -2.28
N LEU A 388 21.27 4.01 -3.28
CA LEU A 388 21.33 2.95 -4.30
C LEU A 388 22.64 3.11 -5.07
N SER A 389 23.79 3.05 -4.39
CA SER A 389 25.11 3.08 -4.96
C SER A 389 25.11 1.94 -5.95
N GLN A 390 25.23 2.28 -7.23
CA GLN A 390 25.21 1.36 -8.35
C GLN A 390 26.03 0.13 -7.95
N PRO A 391 25.41 -1.02 -7.65
CA PRO A 391 26.16 -2.15 -7.17
C PRO A 391 27.16 -2.51 -8.27
N THR A 392 28.44 -2.40 -7.96
CA THR A 392 29.53 -2.57 -8.92
C THR A 392 29.89 -4.04 -9.14
N SER A 393 29.24 -4.94 -8.41
CA SER A 393 29.55 -6.37 -8.41
C SER A 393 28.27 -7.18 -8.43
N ALA A 394 28.25 -8.27 -9.19
CA ALA A 394 27.14 -9.20 -9.24
C ALA A 394 26.90 -9.88 -7.89
N GLY A 395 25.64 -10.25 -7.62
CA GLY A 395 25.25 -10.94 -6.37
C GLY A 395 23.89 -10.52 -5.83
N ASN A 396 23.51 -11.10 -4.70
CA ASN A 396 22.25 -10.80 -4.02
C ASN A 396 22.51 -9.83 -2.86
N TYR A 397 21.81 -8.71 -2.86
CA TYR A 397 21.90 -7.68 -1.84
C TYR A 397 20.58 -7.58 -1.09
N ILE A 398 20.65 -7.52 0.24
CA ILE A 398 19.47 -7.29 1.05
C ILE A 398 19.32 -5.78 1.28
N VAL A 399 18.20 -5.24 0.84
CA VAL A 399 17.78 -3.89 1.17
C VAL A 399 16.65 -3.99 2.17
N ILE A 400 16.82 -3.33 3.31
CA ILE A 400 15.84 -3.34 4.41
C ILE A 400 15.05 -2.04 4.33
N GLY A 401 13.74 -2.16 4.21
CA GLY A 401 12.79 -1.06 4.24
C GLY A 401 11.98 -1.06 5.53
N THR A 402 11.49 0.12 5.89
CA THR A 402 10.57 0.35 7.02
C THR A 402 9.20 0.75 6.50
N ILE A 403 8.16 0.46 7.28
CA ILE A 403 6.77 0.88 7.01
C ILE A 403 6.27 1.72 8.19
N ALA A 404 5.34 2.64 7.95
CA ALA A 404 4.76 3.44 9.03
C ALA A 404 3.88 2.57 9.96
N GLU A 405 3.34 1.47 9.45
CA GLU A 405 2.41 0.58 10.13
C GLU A 405 3.06 -0.41 11.10
N SER A 406 4.39 -0.52 11.12
CA SER A 406 5.11 -1.38 12.05
C SER A 406 6.53 -0.89 12.30
N THR A 407 6.89 -0.78 13.57
CA THR A 407 8.27 -0.51 14.01
C THR A 407 9.09 -1.79 14.26
N ILE A 408 8.44 -2.95 14.17
CA ILE A 408 9.03 -4.25 14.49
C ILE A 408 9.27 -5.08 13.22
N ILE A 409 8.36 -4.98 12.26
CA ILE A 409 8.41 -5.76 11.01
C ILE A 409 9.01 -4.90 9.90
N ASN A 410 10.18 -5.32 9.40
CA ASN A 410 10.85 -4.67 8.29
C ASN A 410 10.51 -5.35 6.96
N VAL A 411 10.47 -4.56 5.88
CA VAL A 411 10.38 -5.07 4.51
C VAL A 411 11.76 -5.54 4.08
N ILE A 412 11.86 -6.73 3.51
CA ILE A 412 13.11 -7.27 2.99
C ILE A 412 12.99 -7.34 1.46
N ALA A 413 13.80 -6.55 0.77
CA ALA A 413 14.02 -6.69 -0.67
C ALA A 413 15.33 -7.42 -0.94
N THR A 414 15.24 -8.50 -1.70
CA THR A 414 16.40 -9.15 -2.31
C THR A 414 16.62 -8.52 -3.67
N VAL A 415 17.71 -7.77 -3.81
CA VAL A 415 18.16 -7.23 -5.10
C VAL A 415 19.17 -8.19 -5.70
N THR A 416 18.81 -8.80 -6.82
CA THR A 416 19.71 -9.62 -7.63
C THR A 416 20.40 -8.72 -8.65
N VAL A 417 21.71 -8.54 -8.51
CA VAL A 417 22.53 -7.80 -9.46
C VAL A 417 23.12 -8.82 -10.44
N ALA A 418 22.58 -8.81 -11.65
CA ALA A 418 23.13 -9.56 -12.76
C ALA A 418 24.49 -8.97 -13.17
N ASP A 419 25.47 -9.85 -13.34
CA ASP A 419 26.77 -9.48 -13.89
C ASP A 419 26.63 -9.02 -15.34
N VAL A 420 27.46 -8.07 -15.77
CA VAL A 420 27.47 -7.62 -17.18
C VAL A 420 28.04 -8.71 -18.10
N ASN A 421 28.59 -9.79 -17.52
CA ASN A 421 29.02 -10.99 -18.23
C ASN A 421 28.63 -12.25 -17.43
N PRO A 422 27.73 -13.12 -17.92
CA PRO A 422 27.46 -14.35 -17.22
C PRO A 422 28.68 -15.27 -17.37
N VAL A 423 28.98 -16.07 -16.36
CA VAL A 423 29.17 -17.54 -16.43
C VAL A 423 29.90 -18.03 -15.16
N ALA A 424 29.34 -19.05 -14.50
CA ALA A 424 30.15 -19.99 -13.74
C ALA A 424 30.83 -20.96 -14.72
N ILE A 425 32.15 -20.91 -14.86
CA ILE A 425 32.91 -21.90 -15.66
C ILE A 425 33.26 -23.06 -14.74
N LEU A 426 32.50 -24.15 -14.83
CA LEU A 426 33.00 -25.46 -14.40
C LEU A 426 34.10 -25.89 -15.37
N THR A 427 35.19 -26.45 -14.85
CA THR A 427 36.23 -27.07 -15.70
C THR A 427 35.66 -28.31 -16.42
N ILE A 428 36.24 -28.70 -17.56
CA ILE A 428 35.79 -29.89 -18.32
C ILE A 428 35.71 -31.14 -17.42
N GLN A 429 36.63 -31.28 -16.47
CA GLN A 429 36.62 -32.37 -15.49
C GLN A 429 35.47 -32.29 -14.48
N GLN A 430 35.05 -31.09 -14.06
CA GLN A 430 33.93 -30.92 -13.14
C GLN A 430 32.59 -31.19 -13.83
N VAL A 431 32.43 -30.75 -15.08
CA VAL A 431 31.24 -31.07 -15.88
C VAL A 431 31.16 -32.59 -16.17
N GLN A 432 32.29 -33.24 -16.44
CA GLN A 432 32.35 -34.70 -16.60
C GLN A 432 31.88 -35.43 -15.33
N GLN A 433 32.32 -35.01 -14.14
CA GLN A 433 31.90 -35.61 -12.87
C GLN A 433 30.42 -35.40 -12.56
N GLU A 434 29.85 -34.26 -12.95
CA GLU A 434 28.43 -33.97 -12.71
C GLU A 434 27.46 -34.79 -13.58
N ILE A 435 27.91 -35.25 -14.76
CA ILE A 435 27.07 -36.09 -15.64
C ILE A 435 27.18 -37.60 -15.36
N LEU A 436 28.25 -38.06 -14.67
CA LEU A 436 28.43 -39.49 -14.36
C LEU A 436 27.24 -40.08 -13.57
N GLY A 437 26.86 -41.30 -13.93
CA GLY A 437 25.77 -42.03 -13.30
C GLY A 437 24.53 -42.16 -14.18
N THR A 438 23.45 -42.62 -13.58
CA THR A 438 22.24 -43.01 -14.30
C THR A 438 21.22 -41.88 -14.35
N TRP A 439 20.62 -41.69 -15.51
CA TRP A 439 19.60 -40.67 -15.78
C TRP A 439 18.36 -41.35 -16.35
N LYS A 440 17.17 -40.91 -15.90
CA LYS A 440 15.90 -41.52 -16.33
C LYS A 440 14.87 -40.46 -16.72
N THR A 441 14.06 -40.77 -17.71
CA THR A 441 12.85 -40.00 -18.01
C THR A 441 11.86 -40.11 -16.86
N SER A 442 10.97 -39.12 -16.74
CA SER A 442 9.95 -39.10 -15.68
C SER A 442 8.99 -40.31 -15.71
N ASP A 443 8.82 -40.94 -16.87
CA ASP A 443 8.03 -42.16 -17.06
C ASP A 443 8.86 -43.46 -16.92
N GLY A 444 10.17 -43.35 -16.70
CA GLY A 444 11.10 -44.46 -16.47
C GLY A 444 11.38 -45.35 -17.69
N LYS A 445 10.89 -44.99 -18.87
CA LYS A 445 10.98 -45.82 -20.08
C LYS A 445 12.34 -45.77 -20.77
N HIS A 446 13.07 -44.67 -20.60
CA HIS A 446 14.42 -44.49 -21.14
C HIS A 446 15.41 -44.28 -20.01
N THR A 447 16.54 -44.97 -20.10
CA THR A 447 17.66 -44.83 -19.17
C THR A 447 18.94 -44.52 -19.93
N LEU A 448 19.71 -43.56 -19.41
CA LEU A 448 21.05 -43.22 -19.89
C LEU A 448 22.06 -43.39 -18.76
N GLU A 449 23.18 -44.03 -19.04
CA GLU A 449 24.25 -44.22 -18.07
C GLU A 449 25.58 -43.71 -18.62
N PHE A 450 26.14 -42.71 -17.94
CA PHE A 450 27.45 -42.14 -18.28
C PHE A 450 28.52 -42.74 -17.38
N HIS A 451 29.51 -43.40 -17.98
CA HIS A 451 30.62 -44.04 -17.28
C HIS A 451 31.88 -43.17 -17.25
N ASP A 452 32.74 -43.42 -16.27
CA ASP A 452 33.99 -42.68 -16.06
C ASP A 452 35.06 -42.96 -17.13
N ASP A 453 34.93 -44.07 -17.86
CA ASP A 453 35.75 -44.44 -19.01
C ASP A 453 35.37 -43.70 -20.31
N GLY A 454 34.34 -42.84 -20.25
CA GLY A 454 33.84 -42.05 -21.37
C GLY A 454 32.81 -42.77 -22.24
N THR A 455 32.30 -43.92 -21.79
CA THR A 455 31.22 -44.61 -22.49
C THR A 455 29.83 -44.14 -22.03
N LEU A 456 28.88 -44.17 -22.96
CA LEU A 456 27.46 -43.91 -22.72
C LEU A 456 26.67 -45.16 -23.11
N GLU A 457 25.83 -45.64 -22.20
CA GLU A 457 24.86 -46.69 -22.45
C GLU A 457 23.44 -46.10 -22.47
N GLU A 458 22.70 -46.37 -23.53
CA GLU A 458 21.27 -46.06 -23.62
C GLU A 458 20.45 -47.35 -23.61
N THR A 459 19.40 -47.38 -22.77
CA THR A 459 18.46 -48.50 -22.69
C THR A 459 17.01 -48.02 -22.76
N GLU A 460 16.24 -48.55 -23.73
CA GLU A 460 14.77 -48.41 -23.77
C GLU A 460 14.13 -49.63 -23.08
N VAL A 461 13.64 -49.42 -21.85
CA VAL A 461 13.18 -50.50 -20.96
C VAL A 461 11.95 -51.23 -21.52
N LEU A 462 11.11 -50.55 -22.30
CA LEU A 462 9.91 -51.14 -22.90
C LEU A 462 10.20 -52.18 -23.98
N THR A 463 11.35 -52.09 -24.63
CA THR A 463 11.68 -52.89 -25.81
C THR A 463 12.93 -53.75 -25.59
N GLY A 464 13.72 -53.48 -24.55
CA GLY A 464 14.91 -54.24 -24.17
C GLY A 464 16.11 -53.99 -25.07
N TYR A 465 16.08 -52.96 -25.92
CA TYR A 465 17.21 -52.58 -26.76
C TYR A 465 18.21 -51.75 -25.97
N THR A 466 19.49 -52.08 -26.15
CA THR A 466 20.63 -51.40 -25.54
C THR A 466 21.63 -50.99 -26.62
N ASN A 467 22.06 -49.74 -26.61
CA ASN A 467 23.12 -49.22 -27.47
C ASN A 467 24.28 -48.70 -26.61
N ILE A 468 25.52 -48.96 -27.04
CA ILE A 468 26.74 -48.55 -26.32
C ILE A 468 27.60 -47.69 -27.25
N TYR A 469 27.95 -46.49 -26.78
CA TYR A 469 28.73 -45.50 -27.51
C TYR A 469 30.07 -45.24 -26.80
N LYS A 470 31.16 -45.03 -27.57
CA LYS A 470 32.50 -44.87 -27.03
C LYS A 470 33.23 -43.67 -27.66
N GLU A 471 33.14 -42.49 -27.06
CA GLU A 471 33.87 -41.28 -27.50
C GLU A 471 34.20 -40.31 -26.35
N LYS A 472 35.09 -39.33 -26.58
CA LYS A 472 35.48 -38.31 -25.59
C LYS A 472 34.72 -36.99 -25.78
N TYR A 473 34.04 -36.53 -24.73
CA TYR A 473 33.20 -35.32 -24.74
C TYR A 473 33.98 -34.01 -24.42
N SER A 474 33.60 -32.87 -25.01
CA SER A 474 34.18 -31.52 -24.75
C SER A 474 33.11 -30.42 -24.69
N PHE A 475 33.36 -29.30 -23.95
CA PHE A 475 32.33 -28.32 -23.53
C PHE A 475 32.72 -26.82 -23.71
N SER A 476 31.77 -25.94 -24.05
CA SER A 476 31.82 -24.46 -23.94
C SER A 476 30.43 -23.81 -23.72
N ASN A 477 30.31 -22.69 -22.99
CA ASN A 477 29.02 -22.14 -22.53
C ASN A 477 28.25 -21.24 -23.53
N PRO A 478 26.88 -21.24 -23.51
CA PRO A 478 25.99 -22.16 -22.81
C PRO A 478 26.00 -23.55 -23.49
N THR A 479 26.28 -24.57 -22.69
CA THR A 479 26.95 -25.80 -23.18
C THR A 479 26.00 -26.81 -23.81
N ARG A 480 26.22 -27.10 -25.10
CA ARG A 480 25.64 -28.24 -25.83
C ARG A 480 26.62 -29.43 -25.77
N ILE A 481 26.15 -30.62 -25.39
CA ILE A 481 26.93 -31.85 -25.53
C ILE A 481 26.71 -32.38 -26.95
N ARG A 482 27.80 -32.72 -27.65
CA ARG A 482 27.77 -33.37 -28.96
C ARG A 482 28.27 -34.80 -28.81
N ILE A 483 27.51 -35.77 -29.32
CA ILE A 483 27.96 -37.16 -29.46
C ILE A 483 28.30 -37.37 -30.93
N VAL A 484 29.50 -37.84 -31.25
CA VAL A 484 29.79 -38.35 -32.59
C VAL A 484 29.68 -39.87 -32.52
N ASN A 485 28.91 -40.45 -33.43
CA ASN A 485 29.02 -41.87 -33.74
C ASN A 485 29.50 -41.98 -35.17
N SER A 486 30.46 -42.85 -35.39
CA SER A 486 30.87 -43.20 -36.74
C SER A 486 29.68 -43.79 -37.49
N SER A 487 29.25 -43.00 -38.47
CA SER A 487 28.51 -43.37 -39.67
C SER A 487 26.96 -43.25 -39.59
N TRP A 488 26.49 -42.13 -40.19
CA TRP A 488 25.17 -41.87 -40.80
C TRP A 488 23.92 -41.66 -39.90
N ALA A 489 23.99 -40.82 -38.85
CA ALA A 489 22.80 -40.25 -38.22
C ALA A 489 23.05 -38.81 -37.68
N GLU A 490 22.00 -37.99 -37.67
CA GLU A 490 21.99 -36.56 -37.33
C GLU A 490 22.48 -36.27 -35.90
N ASP A 491 23.12 -35.10 -35.68
CA ASP A 491 23.75 -34.72 -34.41
C ASP A 491 22.70 -34.64 -33.26
N ASP A 492 22.80 -35.53 -32.26
CA ASP A 492 22.08 -35.42 -30.99
C ASP A 492 22.63 -34.25 -30.18
N ASN A 493 21.74 -33.36 -29.71
CA ASN A 493 22.13 -32.20 -28.91
C ASN A 493 21.61 -32.37 -27.48
N PHE A 494 22.51 -32.30 -26.50
CA PHE A 494 22.14 -32.36 -25.08
C PHE A 494 22.36 -31.01 -24.41
N VAL A 495 21.45 -30.64 -23.52
CA VAL A 495 21.55 -29.43 -22.69
C VAL A 495 21.41 -29.84 -21.23
N LEU A 496 22.46 -29.58 -20.44
CA LEU A 496 22.45 -29.80 -18.99
C LEU A 496 22.02 -28.51 -18.28
N ASN A 497 20.96 -28.59 -17.48
CA ASN A 497 20.48 -27.49 -16.65
C ASN A 497 20.27 -27.97 -15.22
N GLY A 498 21.31 -27.84 -14.39
CA GLY A 498 21.35 -28.43 -13.05
C GLY A 498 21.23 -29.96 -13.12
N ASN A 499 20.23 -30.53 -12.46
CA ASN A 499 20.00 -31.98 -12.35
C ASN A 499 19.17 -32.54 -13.52
N ARG A 500 18.93 -31.73 -14.55
CA ARG A 500 18.10 -32.06 -15.71
C ARG A 500 18.94 -32.08 -16.97
N LEU A 501 18.80 -33.16 -17.72
CA LEU A 501 19.42 -33.35 -19.01
C LEU A 501 18.33 -33.37 -20.07
N GLU A 502 18.32 -32.38 -20.95
CA GLU A 502 17.40 -32.30 -22.08
C GLU A 502 18.10 -32.79 -23.33
N ILE A 503 17.45 -33.67 -24.08
CA ILE A 503 18.02 -34.26 -25.28
C ILE A 503 17.06 -34.08 -26.44
N SER A 504 17.59 -33.51 -27.51
CA SER A 504 16.87 -33.34 -28.77
C SER A 504 17.42 -34.31 -29.81
N ASN A 505 16.49 -34.90 -30.56
CA ASN A 505 16.74 -35.76 -31.73
C ASN A 505 17.29 -37.17 -31.50
N LEU A 506 17.15 -37.76 -30.29
CA LEU A 506 17.51 -39.17 -29.99
C LEU A 506 17.13 -40.11 -31.14
N GLY A 507 18.08 -40.34 -32.04
CA GLY A 507 17.84 -40.94 -33.34
C GLY A 507 17.75 -42.44 -33.22
N ILE A 508 16.71 -42.95 -32.53
CA ILE A 508 16.54 -44.40 -32.35
C ILE A 508 15.97 -44.98 -33.64
N SER A 509 16.85 -45.38 -34.56
CA SER A 509 16.43 -46.31 -35.61
C SER A 509 16.18 -47.68 -34.96
N ARG A 510 14.90 -48.06 -34.83
CA ARG A 510 14.51 -49.42 -34.41
C ARG A 510 14.91 -50.42 -35.49
N ILE A 511 16.12 -50.95 -35.41
CA ILE A 511 16.47 -52.16 -36.13
C ILE A 511 15.93 -53.33 -35.30
N ARG A 512 14.89 -54.01 -35.79
CA ARG A 512 14.50 -55.32 -35.24
C ARG A 512 15.66 -56.28 -35.49
N GLY A 513 16.52 -56.44 -34.50
CA GLY A 513 17.47 -57.55 -34.43
C GLY A 513 16.68 -58.83 -34.22
N ASN A 514 16.42 -59.57 -35.30
CA ASN A 514 15.92 -60.92 -35.20
C ASN A 514 17.01 -61.75 -34.50
N SER A 515 16.65 -62.39 -33.39
CA SER A 515 17.51 -63.37 -32.77
C SER A 515 17.86 -64.46 -33.78
N ASN A 516 19.13 -64.83 -33.76
CA ASN A 516 19.72 -66.09 -34.23
C ASN A 516 20.38 -66.01 -35.60
N ASN A 517 21.72 -66.11 -35.55
CA ASN A 517 22.59 -66.80 -36.50
C ASN A 517 21.94 -67.19 -37.83
N PHE A 518 22.35 -66.60 -38.95
CA PHE A 518 22.87 -67.31 -40.12
C PHE A 518 23.26 -66.33 -41.24
N SER A 519 24.14 -66.84 -42.09
CA SER A 519 24.96 -66.24 -43.15
C SER A 519 24.23 -65.65 -44.36
N ASN A 520 24.90 -64.66 -44.95
CA ASN A 520 24.99 -64.31 -46.38
C ASN A 520 23.73 -64.15 -47.25
N THR A 521 23.72 -62.97 -47.87
CA THR A 521 23.24 -62.60 -49.22
C THR A 521 21.73 -62.63 -49.51
N ASP A 522 21.30 -61.44 -49.95
CA ASP A 522 20.12 -61.11 -50.75
C ASP A 522 18.82 -60.68 -50.04
N SER A 523 18.76 -59.35 -49.87
CA SER A 523 17.77 -58.48 -50.51
C SER A 523 16.29 -58.70 -50.18
N PHE A 524 15.80 -57.93 -49.21
CA PHE A 524 14.42 -57.43 -49.24
C PHE A 524 14.42 -55.90 -49.14
N ILE A 525 14.12 -55.24 -50.26
CA ILE A 525 13.67 -53.85 -50.28
C ILE A 525 12.20 -53.87 -49.85
N HIS A 526 11.86 -53.18 -48.75
CA HIS A 526 10.48 -52.79 -48.49
C HIS A 526 10.31 -51.27 -48.69
N PRO A 527 9.37 -50.82 -49.53
CA PRO A 527 9.13 -49.40 -49.77
C PRO A 527 8.30 -48.81 -48.63
N SER A 528 8.62 -47.57 -48.29
CA SER A 528 7.79 -46.62 -47.54
C SER A 528 7.23 -47.13 -46.22
N PHE A 529 8.08 -47.11 -45.18
CA PHE A 529 7.62 -46.58 -43.91
C PHE A 529 8.41 -45.31 -43.64
N SER A 530 7.67 -44.21 -43.53
CA SER A 530 8.18 -42.90 -43.17
C SER A 530 9.12 -43.03 -41.97
N GLN A 531 10.31 -42.43 -42.08
CA GLN A 531 11.02 -41.92 -40.91
C GLN A 531 9.98 -41.15 -40.08
N SER A 532 9.45 -41.76 -39.03
CA SER A 532 8.83 -40.98 -37.97
C SER A 532 9.98 -40.41 -37.15
N SER A 533 10.65 -39.43 -37.75
CA SER A 533 11.47 -38.43 -37.09
C SER A 533 10.56 -37.55 -36.23
N ILE A 534 9.95 -38.15 -35.21
CA ILE A 534 9.47 -37.36 -34.09
C ILE A 534 10.69 -37.23 -33.19
N SER A 535 11.42 -36.13 -33.42
CA SER A 535 12.34 -35.58 -32.44
C SER A 535 11.60 -35.42 -31.13
N SER A 536 11.73 -36.42 -30.27
CA SER A 536 11.11 -36.38 -28.95
C SER A 536 12.12 -35.73 -28.04
N ASN A 537 11.77 -34.57 -27.49
CA ASN A 537 12.57 -33.90 -26.48
C ASN A 537 12.36 -34.65 -25.17
N TYR A 538 13.34 -35.46 -24.79
CA TYR A 538 13.30 -36.17 -23.53
C TYR A 538 14.00 -35.32 -22.47
N VAL A 539 13.34 -35.20 -21.32
CA VAL A 539 13.91 -34.58 -20.13
C VAL A 539 14.21 -35.70 -19.15
N PHE A 540 15.50 -35.92 -18.94
CA PHE A 540 16.02 -36.88 -17.98
C PHE A 540 16.35 -36.17 -16.68
N THR A 541 16.10 -36.83 -15.57
CA THR A 541 16.55 -36.38 -14.25
C THR A 541 17.55 -37.38 -13.72
N LYS A 542 18.63 -36.88 -13.10
CA LYS A 542 19.66 -37.73 -12.51
C LYS A 542 19.07 -38.58 -11.40
N VAL A 543 19.31 -39.89 -11.47
CA VAL A 543 18.99 -40.83 -10.39
C VAL A 543 20.20 -40.80 -9.46
N ASN A 544 20.02 -40.24 -8.27
CA ASN A 544 21.07 -40.20 -7.26
C ASN A 544 21.45 -41.59 -6.75
#